data_AF-A0A1W0A182-F1
#
_entry.id   AF-A0A1W0A182-F1
#
_cell.length_a   1.000
_cell.length_b   1.000
_cell.length_c   1.000
_cell.angle_alpha   90.00
_cell.angle_beta   90.00
_cell.angle_gamma   90.00
#
_symmetry.space_group_name_H-M   'P 1'
#
loop_
_entity.id
_entity.type
_entity.pdbx_description
1 polymer ?
#
loop_
_entity_poly.entity_id
_entity_poly.type
_entity_poly.pdbx_seq_one_letter_code
_entity_poly.pdbx_strand_id
1 'polypeptide(L)'
;MVYVAVPVSVTCLVRDIVEMVRSSMGHDDIIAQAVYLKISTVPTSLPVPTKWLQPNINSFGGSPLCPEQSAPKRVGGGFSSILAYDLSCIPASPVLCRSVWNRQTLWISFVLSGLLSSPPSNFRSICGYDLKNIDFCLVYLSQTLSFLQTYVPQLNSTAMTTTYTEIHHLVQSMNIEFMVYTKLNSTAPLQLLHTNVLDPSDPNFYFFGWTYMIDWVFNNREVISFQGDNGNLTLLTDYQIPLAQQVQPAEITTNFVRYCRAGVLYVTFMMLCLSFVLVGYMVVTKGEFEGYNMFKLDRVGGIVWVGRPLLLLRSITALCLLSTGELGLEYSGYMSYFTATPPEWYKVLLGAWEIAWFVSVVDDVFLVVTQEYASVYANPNSFLVCTLAALVSGIAPVEVTGLVNKQCSIVQVDFQVVCTSGTIFIGQIQRFALLIGMMTICSTISLAITRLYVGKKPKTPATSLLLSIGAKYHFTHGNRIIEGVYYLDRASAALNGILTLRGKSYMVALDVKLWRAFVTPDHGGNTLKTRQSYPLPD
;
A
#
# COMPACT_ATOMS: atom_id res chain seq x y z
N MET A 1 18.46 13.90 -36.48
CA MET A 1 18.40 14.01 -35.00
C MET A 1 18.11 12.63 -34.47
N VAL A 2 19.00 12.06 -33.65
CA VAL A 2 18.91 10.69 -33.14
C VAL A 2 19.11 10.71 -31.63
N TYR A 3 18.20 10.09 -30.86
CA TYR A 3 18.36 9.93 -29.43
C TYR A 3 19.46 8.92 -29.12
N VAL A 4 20.33 9.25 -28.18
CA VAL A 4 21.43 8.39 -27.72
C VAL A 4 21.03 7.77 -26.39
N ALA A 5 20.85 6.46 -26.39
CA ALA A 5 20.53 5.70 -25.19
C ALA A 5 21.75 5.58 -24.26
N VAL A 6 21.48 5.50 -22.96
CA VAL A 6 22.51 5.25 -21.94
C VAL A 6 23.05 3.82 -22.13
N PRO A 7 24.38 3.62 -22.22
CA PRO A 7 24.96 2.28 -22.29
C PRO A 7 24.58 1.43 -21.08
N VAL A 8 24.29 0.15 -21.30
CA VAL A 8 23.86 -0.79 -20.25
C VAL A 8 24.92 -0.93 -19.15
N SER A 9 26.20 -0.84 -19.50
CA SER A 9 27.30 -0.87 -18.52
C SER A 9 27.25 0.31 -17.54
N VAL A 10 26.87 1.50 -18.00
CA VAL A 10 26.70 2.70 -17.17
C VAL A 10 25.51 2.54 -16.24
N THR A 11 24.36 2.07 -16.75
CA THR A 11 23.16 1.89 -15.94
C THR A 11 23.33 0.80 -14.88
N CYS A 12 23.99 -0.32 -15.21
CA CYS A 12 24.34 -1.36 -14.25
C CYS A 12 25.25 -0.81 -13.14
N LEU A 13 26.32 -0.09 -13.49
CA LEU A 13 27.22 0.48 -12.48
C LEU A 13 26.49 1.46 -11.55
N VAL A 14 25.69 2.37 -12.10
CA VAL A 14 24.92 3.33 -11.28
C VAL A 14 23.94 2.60 -10.36
N ARG A 15 23.26 1.56 -10.84
CA ARG A 15 22.38 0.70 -10.02
C ARG A 15 23.16 0.08 -8.86
N ASP A 16 24.32 -0.50 -9.14
CA ASP A 16 25.12 -1.21 -8.13
C ASP A 16 25.64 -0.24 -7.04
N ILE A 17 26.07 0.97 -7.42
CA ILE A 17 26.44 2.02 -6.45
C ILE A 17 25.21 2.44 -5.61
N VAL A 18 24.05 2.64 -6.24
CA VAL A 18 22.80 2.96 -5.53
C VAL A 18 22.41 1.88 -4.52
N GLU A 19 22.53 0.62 -4.90
CA GLU A 19 22.20 -0.52 -4.06
C GLU A 19 23.16 -0.62 -2.85
N MET A 20 24.47 -0.47 -3.07
CA MET A 20 25.47 -0.49 -2.00
C MET A 20 25.29 0.67 -1.01
N VAL A 21 25.00 1.87 -1.49
CA VAL A 21 24.78 3.02 -0.58
C VAL A 21 23.45 2.91 0.16
N ARG A 22 22.40 2.39 -0.48
CA ARG A 22 21.10 2.20 0.20
C ARG A 22 21.14 1.07 1.22
N SER A 23 21.88 -0.01 0.96
CA SER A 23 22.01 -1.13 1.89
C SER A 23 22.78 -0.76 3.15
N SER A 24 23.74 0.17 3.07
CA SER A 24 24.43 0.71 4.26
C SER A 24 23.54 1.59 5.14
N MET A 25 22.42 2.09 4.60
CA MET A 25 21.41 2.86 5.33
C MET A 25 20.17 2.03 5.69
N GLY A 26 20.33 0.71 5.80
CA GLY A 26 19.26 -0.22 6.20
C GLY A 26 18.61 0.16 7.53
N HIS A 27 17.48 -0.47 7.84
CA HIS A 27 16.65 -0.16 9.01
C HIS A 27 17.45 -0.06 10.33
N ASP A 28 18.44 -0.94 10.51
CA ASP A 28 19.19 -1.06 11.76
C ASP A 28 20.27 0.02 11.95
N ASP A 29 20.71 0.72 10.89
CA ASP A 29 21.77 1.74 10.98
C ASP A 29 21.20 3.17 10.93
N ILE A 30 20.58 3.54 12.04
CA ILE A 30 20.02 4.89 12.25
C ILE A 30 21.11 5.97 12.17
N ILE A 31 22.36 5.65 12.55
CA ILE A 31 23.46 6.60 12.55
C ILE A 31 23.86 6.94 11.10
N ALA A 32 23.98 5.92 10.24
CA ALA A 32 24.22 6.13 8.80
C ALA A 32 23.15 7.01 8.16
N GLN A 33 21.86 6.73 8.47
CA GLN A 33 20.73 7.53 7.98
C GLN A 33 20.81 8.99 8.44
N ALA A 34 21.15 9.22 9.72
CA ALA A 34 21.31 10.56 10.30
C ALA A 34 22.44 11.35 9.62
N VAL A 35 23.59 10.71 9.41
CA VAL A 35 24.75 11.34 8.75
C VAL A 35 24.44 11.64 7.28
N TYR A 36 23.78 10.73 6.58
CA TYR A 36 23.35 10.93 5.20
C TYR A 36 22.43 12.16 5.06
N LEU A 37 21.42 12.30 5.91
CA LEU A 37 20.51 13.44 5.83
C LEU A 37 21.15 14.77 6.22
N LYS A 38 22.23 14.74 7.01
CA LYS A 38 23.05 15.93 7.30
C LYS A 38 23.92 16.38 6.12
N ILE A 39 24.10 15.57 5.08
CA ILE A 39 24.78 16.01 3.86
C ILE A 39 23.98 17.19 3.29
N SER A 40 24.65 18.32 3.19
CA SER A 40 24.07 19.58 2.73
C SER A 40 23.73 19.48 1.24
N THR A 41 22.60 20.06 0.84
CA THR A 41 22.18 20.14 -0.56
C THR A 41 22.05 21.60 -0.99
N VAL A 42 22.30 21.87 -2.26
CA VAL A 42 22.14 23.19 -2.85
C VAL A 42 20.86 23.19 -3.70
N PRO A 43 19.95 24.18 -3.53
CA PRO A 43 18.69 24.21 -4.28
C PRO A 43 18.89 24.50 -5.78
N THR A 44 19.93 25.26 -6.13
CA THR A 44 20.29 25.58 -7.53
C THR A 44 21.80 25.67 -7.68
N SER A 45 22.38 24.85 -8.56
CA SER A 45 23.78 24.94 -8.93
C SER A 45 23.93 25.09 -10.44
N LEU A 46 24.78 26.03 -10.88
CA LEU A 46 24.91 26.40 -12.29
C LEU A 46 26.38 26.27 -12.75
N PRO A 47 26.96 25.06 -12.68
CA PRO A 47 28.37 24.88 -12.97
C PRO A 47 28.64 24.96 -14.47
N VAL A 48 29.73 25.65 -14.83
CA VAL A 48 30.16 25.86 -16.22
C VAL A 48 31.65 25.53 -16.36
N PRO A 49 32.10 24.80 -17.41
CA PRO A 49 33.50 24.47 -17.62
C PRO A 49 34.43 25.68 -17.65
N THR A 50 35.68 25.51 -17.21
CA THR A 50 36.67 26.60 -17.07
C THR A 50 36.95 27.25 -18.41
N LYS A 51 36.95 26.45 -19.49
CA LYS A 51 37.13 26.88 -20.88
C LYS A 51 36.24 28.06 -21.28
N TRP A 52 35.05 28.18 -20.67
CA TRP A 52 34.12 29.28 -20.92
C TRP A 52 34.02 30.23 -19.72
N LEU A 53 34.20 29.72 -18.50
CA LEU A 53 34.18 30.52 -17.27
C LEU A 53 35.36 31.50 -17.17
N GLN A 54 36.50 31.16 -17.77
CA GLN A 54 37.69 32.01 -17.90
C GLN A 54 38.02 32.09 -19.40
N PRO A 55 37.44 33.07 -20.13
CA PRO A 55 37.32 34.49 -19.74
C PRO A 55 35.91 34.99 -19.36
N ASN A 56 34.95 34.11 -19.05
CA ASN A 56 33.54 34.43 -18.79
C ASN A 56 32.84 35.00 -20.03
N ILE A 57 32.79 34.17 -21.08
CA ILE A 57 32.27 34.54 -22.39
C ILE A 57 30.78 34.94 -22.36
N ASN A 58 30.38 35.74 -23.36
CA ASN A 58 29.00 36.11 -23.60
C ASN A 58 28.30 35.02 -24.43
N SER A 59 27.30 34.37 -23.84
CA SER A 59 26.43 33.40 -24.53
C SER A 59 25.21 34.08 -25.13
N PHE A 60 24.89 33.74 -26.37
CA PHE A 60 23.70 34.16 -27.12
C PHE A 60 22.70 33.01 -27.29
N GLY A 61 22.77 31.97 -26.44
CA GLY A 61 21.93 30.77 -26.49
C GLY A 61 22.77 29.50 -26.64
N GLY A 62 22.14 28.34 -26.45
CA GLY A 62 22.82 27.03 -26.48
C GLY A 62 22.01 25.93 -27.16
N SER A 63 21.08 26.28 -28.05
CA SER A 63 20.25 25.34 -28.79
C SER A 63 20.40 25.58 -30.29
N PRO A 64 20.74 24.55 -31.09
CA PRO A 64 20.79 24.67 -32.56
C PRO A 64 19.39 24.83 -33.18
N LEU A 65 18.33 24.61 -32.41
CA LEU A 65 16.94 24.74 -32.85
C LEU A 65 16.37 26.16 -32.63
N CYS A 66 17.12 27.04 -31.97
CA CYS A 66 16.69 28.40 -31.67
C CYS A 66 17.57 29.44 -32.37
N PRO A 67 17.00 30.61 -32.76
CA PRO A 67 17.79 31.74 -33.22
C PRO A 67 18.65 32.33 -32.08
N GLU A 68 19.60 33.20 -32.44
CA GLU A 68 20.39 33.94 -31.45
C GLU A 68 19.53 34.80 -30.53
N GLN A 69 19.95 34.91 -29.27
CA GLN A 69 19.30 35.79 -28.29
C GLN A 69 19.57 37.26 -28.61
N SER A 70 18.59 38.12 -28.27
CA SER A 70 18.68 39.56 -28.51
C SER A 70 19.72 40.27 -27.63
N ALA A 71 20.04 39.68 -26.48
CA ALA A 71 21.05 40.19 -25.55
C ALA A 71 21.85 39.02 -24.95
N PRO A 72 23.18 39.15 -24.82
CA PRO A 72 24.01 38.08 -24.29
C PRO A 72 23.81 37.88 -22.79
N LYS A 73 24.02 36.65 -22.33
CA LYS A 73 24.18 36.29 -20.92
C LYS A 73 25.59 35.79 -20.65
N ARG A 74 26.22 36.29 -19.60
CA ARG A 74 27.54 35.81 -19.18
C ARG A 74 27.43 34.40 -18.61
N VAL A 75 28.30 33.50 -19.07
CA VAL A 75 28.29 32.09 -18.66
C VAL A 75 28.60 31.88 -17.19
N GLY A 76 29.25 32.82 -16.50
CA GLY A 76 29.42 32.78 -15.04
C GLY A 76 28.11 32.84 -14.26
N GLY A 77 26.99 33.20 -14.92
CA GLY A 77 25.65 33.07 -14.37
C GLY A 77 24.97 31.71 -14.64
N GLY A 78 25.65 30.78 -15.29
CA GLY A 78 25.11 29.52 -15.79
C GLY A 78 24.88 29.50 -17.30
N PHE A 79 24.55 28.32 -17.83
CA PHE A 79 24.10 28.19 -19.22
C PHE A 79 22.71 28.78 -19.42
N SER A 80 22.47 29.34 -20.61
CA SER A 80 21.19 29.95 -20.98
C SER A 80 20.67 29.38 -22.29
N SER A 81 19.39 29.00 -22.30
CA SER A 81 18.66 28.43 -23.44
C SER A 81 19.43 27.31 -24.13
N ILE A 82 19.90 26.34 -23.34
CA ILE A 82 20.43 25.08 -23.88
C ILE A 82 19.29 24.29 -24.53
N LEU A 83 19.64 23.31 -25.35
CA LEU A 83 18.69 22.47 -26.05
C LEU A 83 17.61 21.90 -25.11
N ALA A 84 16.34 22.21 -25.36
CA ALA A 84 15.21 21.70 -24.60
C ALA A 84 14.02 21.52 -25.53
N TYR A 85 13.21 20.49 -25.29
CA TYR A 85 12.01 20.21 -26.09
C TYR A 85 10.77 20.94 -25.57
N ASP A 86 10.70 21.16 -24.26
CA ASP A 86 9.56 21.77 -23.57
C ASP A 86 9.63 23.32 -23.52
N LEU A 87 10.73 23.92 -23.98
CA LEU A 87 10.94 25.37 -23.92
C LEU A 87 10.81 26.03 -25.30
N SER A 88 10.07 27.14 -25.34
CA SER A 88 9.97 27.98 -26.54
C SER A 88 11.24 28.82 -26.74
N CYS A 89 11.64 29.00 -28.00
CA CYS A 89 12.73 29.90 -28.36
C CYS A 89 12.28 31.36 -28.25
N ILE A 90 12.54 32.03 -27.11
CA ILE A 90 12.20 33.44 -26.88
C ILE A 90 13.49 34.28 -26.85
N PRO A 91 13.85 35.00 -27.94
CA PRO A 91 15.13 35.71 -28.05
C PRO A 91 15.36 36.78 -26.97
N ALA A 92 14.29 37.42 -26.49
CA ALA A 92 14.35 38.50 -25.51
C ALA A 92 14.33 38.03 -24.04
N SER A 93 13.98 36.76 -23.78
CA SER A 93 13.81 36.22 -22.43
C SER A 93 14.48 34.85 -22.32
N PRO A 94 15.82 34.80 -22.17
CA PRO A 94 16.54 33.55 -22.09
C PRO A 94 16.25 32.81 -20.78
N VAL A 95 16.08 31.50 -20.87
CA VAL A 95 15.83 30.61 -19.72
C VAL A 95 17.16 30.05 -19.24
N LEU A 96 17.44 30.08 -17.94
CA LEU A 96 18.65 29.45 -17.40
C LEU A 96 18.50 27.92 -17.41
N CYS A 97 19.59 27.21 -17.69
CA CYS A 97 19.66 25.76 -17.58
C CYS A 97 19.23 25.33 -16.17
N ARG A 98 18.25 24.42 -16.13
CA ARG A 98 17.73 23.85 -14.90
C ARG A 98 18.72 22.82 -14.39
N SER A 99 18.99 22.79 -13.09
CA SER A 99 19.87 21.80 -12.47
C SER A 99 19.33 21.49 -11.09
N VAL A 100 18.78 20.28 -10.92
CA VAL A 100 18.12 19.85 -9.69
C VAL A 100 18.90 18.69 -9.09
N TRP A 101 19.58 18.95 -7.97
CA TRP A 101 20.38 17.93 -7.31
C TRP A 101 19.70 17.44 -6.05
N ASN A 102 19.75 16.13 -5.86
CA ASN A 102 19.45 15.51 -4.58
C ASN A 102 20.74 14.87 -4.04
N ARG A 103 20.69 14.39 -2.80
CA ARG A 103 21.83 13.71 -2.15
C ARG A 103 22.32 12.50 -2.95
N GLN A 104 21.41 11.83 -3.67
CA GLN A 104 21.75 10.70 -4.53
C GLN A 104 22.60 11.11 -5.74
N THR A 105 22.27 12.20 -6.42
CA THR A 105 23.13 12.75 -7.49
C THR A 105 24.52 13.08 -6.97
N LEU A 106 24.63 13.68 -5.77
CA LEU A 106 25.91 14.08 -5.19
C LEU A 106 26.89 12.91 -5.04
N TRP A 107 26.51 11.82 -4.35
CA TRP A 107 27.45 10.73 -4.11
C TRP A 107 27.70 9.87 -5.35
N ILE A 108 26.75 9.72 -6.28
CA ILE A 108 27.02 9.02 -7.55
C ILE A 108 28.07 9.79 -8.35
N SER A 109 27.86 11.10 -8.54
CA SER A 109 28.80 11.94 -9.28
C SER A 109 30.16 12.04 -8.58
N PHE A 110 30.19 12.01 -7.24
CA PHE A 110 31.43 11.97 -6.47
C PHE A 110 32.25 10.70 -6.74
N VAL A 111 31.59 9.53 -6.78
CA VAL A 111 32.26 8.25 -7.07
C VAL A 111 32.73 8.19 -8.51
N LEU A 112 31.87 8.48 -9.49
CA LEU A 112 32.18 8.37 -10.92
C LEU A 112 33.19 9.41 -11.43
N SER A 113 33.33 10.55 -10.74
CA SER A 113 34.39 11.51 -11.02
C SER A 113 35.77 11.09 -10.51
N GLY A 114 35.86 9.99 -9.74
CA GLY A 114 37.11 9.49 -9.19
C GLY A 114 37.55 10.17 -7.89
N LEU A 115 36.74 11.07 -7.33
CA LEU A 115 37.06 11.79 -6.09
C LEU A 115 37.13 10.89 -4.86
N LEU A 116 36.44 9.74 -4.87
CA LEU A 116 36.54 8.76 -3.80
C LEU A 116 37.89 8.01 -3.84
N SER A 117 38.36 7.65 -5.03
CA SER A 117 39.59 6.89 -5.25
C SER A 117 40.84 7.76 -5.07
N SER A 118 40.79 9.03 -5.48
CA SER A 118 41.89 9.99 -5.35
C SER A 118 41.36 11.34 -4.83
N PRO A 119 41.05 11.43 -3.53
CA PRO A 119 40.52 12.66 -2.96
C PRO A 119 41.60 13.76 -2.94
N PRO A 120 41.30 14.98 -3.43
CA PRO A 120 42.24 16.09 -3.32
C PRO A 120 42.36 16.56 -1.86
N SER A 121 43.47 17.22 -1.52
CA SER A 121 43.66 17.82 -0.18
C SER A 121 42.64 18.92 0.12
N ASN A 122 42.10 19.58 -0.91
CA ASN A 122 41.04 20.58 -0.80
C ASN A 122 40.17 20.55 -2.07
N PHE A 123 38.86 20.73 -1.91
CA PHE A 123 37.90 20.79 -3.00
C PHE A 123 37.77 22.17 -3.67
N ARG A 124 38.54 23.20 -3.27
CA ARG A 124 38.41 24.57 -3.79
C ARG A 124 38.56 24.69 -5.31
N SER A 125 39.44 23.91 -5.94
CA SER A 125 39.61 23.90 -7.40
C SER A 125 38.37 23.37 -8.11
N ILE A 126 37.65 22.43 -7.49
CA ILE A 126 36.37 21.92 -7.97
C ILE A 126 35.29 22.96 -7.67
N CYS A 127 35.15 23.43 -6.44
CA CYS A 127 34.09 24.37 -6.10
C CYS A 127 34.12 25.70 -6.88
N GLY A 128 35.26 26.05 -7.50
CA GLY A 128 35.38 27.19 -8.40
C GLY A 128 34.49 27.16 -9.65
N TYR A 129 33.93 26.01 -10.06
CA TYR A 129 33.01 25.93 -11.20
C TYR A 129 31.59 26.40 -10.88
N ASP A 130 31.19 26.41 -9.60
CA ASP A 130 29.90 26.94 -9.14
C ASP A 130 30.11 28.21 -8.30
N LEU A 131 30.30 29.33 -9.01
CA LEU A 131 30.67 30.62 -8.42
C LEU A 131 29.71 31.11 -7.32
N LYS A 132 28.45 30.66 -7.32
CA LYS A 132 27.44 31.09 -6.34
C LYS A 132 27.45 30.26 -5.07
N ASN A 133 27.97 29.04 -5.11
CA ASN A 133 27.85 28.08 -4.00
C ASN A 133 29.21 27.50 -3.56
N ILE A 134 30.30 28.25 -3.71
CA ILE A 134 31.67 27.80 -3.37
C ILE A 134 31.74 27.24 -1.95
N ASP A 135 31.24 27.98 -0.95
CA ASP A 135 31.33 27.57 0.46
C ASP A 135 30.46 26.34 0.76
N PHE A 136 29.24 26.27 0.20
CA PHE A 136 28.38 25.10 0.31
C PHE A 136 29.01 23.87 -0.35
N CYS A 137 29.71 24.06 -1.47
CA CYS A 137 30.42 23.00 -2.18
C CYS A 137 31.54 22.36 -1.37
N LEU A 138 32.33 23.16 -0.67
CA LEU A 138 33.36 22.64 0.22
C LEU A 138 32.73 21.76 1.31
N VAL A 139 31.58 22.18 1.85
CA VAL A 139 30.85 21.45 2.88
C VAL A 139 30.27 20.15 2.34
N TYR A 140 29.45 20.16 1.28
CA TYR A 140 28.80 18.93 0.82
C TYR A 140 29.78 17.90 0.26
N LEU A 141 30.89 18.30 -0.36
CA LEU A 141 31.91 17.37 -0.85
C LEU A 141 32.66 16.70 0.30
N SER A 142 33.01 17.47 1.35
CA SER A 142 33.64 16.92 2.56
C SER A 142 32.72 15.95 3.31
N GLN A 143 31.44 16.30 3.45
CA GLN A 143 30.43 15.45 4.09
C GLN A 143 30.18 14.17 3.29
N THR A 144 30.14 14.26 1.96
CA THR A 144 29.99 13.11 1.06
C THR A 144 31.20 12.17 1.15
N LEU A 145 32.43 12.70 1.14
CA LEU A 145 33.64 11.91 1.31
C LEU A 145 33.64 11.16 2.64
N SER A 146 33.37 11.87 3.74
CA SER A 146 33.34 11.29 5.09
C SER A 146 32.28 10.20 5.23
N PHE A 147 31.09 10.41 4.66
CA PHE A 147 30.02 9.42 4.66
C PHE A 147 30.41 8.16 3.88
N LEU A 148 30.88 8.30 2.64
CA LEU A 148 31.24 7.16 1.79
C LEU A 148 32.40 6.35 2.37
N GLN A 149 33.42 7.00 2.93
CA GLN A 149 34.55 6.31 3.56
C GLN A 149 34.16 5.55 4.83
N THR A 150 33.20 6.07 5.60
CA THR A 150 32.79 5.46 6.87
C THR A 150 31.81 4.32 6.68
N TYR A 151 30.78 4.52 5.84
CA TYR A 151 29.65 3.60 5.73
C TYR A 151 29.67 2.71 4.48
N VAL A 152 30.46 3.06 3.46
CA VAL A 152 30.51 2.31 2.20
C VAL A 152 31.95 2.11 1.68
N PRO A 153 32.89 1.61 2.51
CA PRO A 153 34.30 1.47 2.14
C PRO A 153 34.53 0.55 0.92
N GLN A 154 33.60 -0.35 0.63
CA GLN A 154 33.66 -1.28 -0.51
C GLN A 154 33.75 -0.55 -1.86
N LEU A 155 33.17 0.66 -1.95
CA LEU A 155 33.22 1.50 -3.16
C LEU A 155 34.63 1.99 -3.49
N ASN A 156 35.56 1.99 -2.53
CA ASN A 156 36.96 2.40 -2.71
C ASN A 156 37.90 1.20 -3.00
N SER A 157 37.37 0.05 -3.41
CA SER A 157 38.20 -1.08 -3.81
C SER A 157 38.89 -0.83 -5.16
N THR A 158 40.06 -1.44 -5.36
CA THR A 158 40.83 -1.31 -6.61
C THR A 158 40.05 -1.79 -7.82
N ALA A 159 39.27 -2.87 -7.66
CA ALA A 159 38.42 -3.41 -8.72
C ALA A 159 37.36 -2.40 -9.17
N MET A 160 36.65 -1.79 -8.21
CA MET A 160 35.62 -0.78 -8.51
C MET A 160 36.23 0.48 -9.14
N THR A 161 37.41 0.90 -8.68
CA THR A 161 38.13 2.06 -9.25
C THR A 161 38.44 1.84 -10.74
N THR A 162 38.92 0.66 -11.11
CA THR A 162 39.15 0.31 -12.52
C THR A 162 37.85 0.41 -13.35
N THR A 163 36.75 -0.13 -12.83
CA THR A 163 35.44 -0.04 -13.49
C THR A 163 34.97 1.40 -13.66
N TYR A 164 35.14 2.26 -12.65
CA TYR A 164 34.79 3.69 -12.76
C TYR A 164 35.59 4.38 -13.87
N THR A 165 36.89 4.11 -13.96
CA THR A 165 37.75 4.71 -15.00
C THR A 165 37.38 4.22 -16.40
N GLU A 166 37.05 2.94 -16.57
CA GLU A 166 36.61 2.39 -17.85
C GLU A 166 35.29 3.03 -18.30
N ILE A 167 34.31 3.13 -17.38
CA ILE A 167 33.03 3.79 -17.66
C ILE A 167 33.21 5.28 -17.95
N HIS A 168 34.11 5.95 -17.24
CA HIS A 168 34.44 7.35 -17.49
C HIS A 168 34.95 7.55 -18.91
N HIS A 169 35.93 6.75 -19.35
CA HIS A 169 36.46 6.82 -20.71
C HIS A 169 35.42 6.42 -21.77
N LEU A 170 34.57 5.44 -21.48
CA LEU A 170 33.48 5.05 -22.37
C LEU A 170 32.52 6.22 -22.60
N VAL A 171 32.00 6.85 -21.54
CA VAL A 171 31.08 8.00 -21.67
C VAL A 171 31.78 9.20 -22.31
N GLN A 172 33.05 9.45 -21.96
CA GLN A 172 33.86 10.49 -22.60
C GLN A 172 33.99 10.28 -24.11
N SER A 173 34.19 9.03 -24.57
CA SER A 173 34.32 8.68 -26.00
C SER A 173 33.01 8.85 -26.79
N MET A 174 31.86 8.95 -26.12
CA MET A 174 30.57 9.21 -26.78
C MET A 174 30.45 10.66 -27.28
N ASN A 175 31.41 11.53 -26.93
CA ASN A 175 31.44 12.94 -27.33
C ASN A 175 30.13 13.66 -27.03
N ILE A 176 29.63 13.52 -25.80
CA ILE A 176 28.46 14.27 -25.32
C ILE A 176 28.95 15.66 -24.93
N GLU A 177 28.36 16.69 -25.52
CA GLU A 177 28.89 18.05 -25.45
C GLU A 177 27.86 19.06 -24.94
N PHE A 178 28.38 20.13 -24.35
CA PHE A 178 27.66 21.39 -24.23
C PHE A 178 27.87 22.22 -25.50
N MET A 179 26.92 23.10 -25.79
CA MET A 179 26.99 24.06 -26.89
C MET A 179 26.59 25.46 -26.42
N VAL A 180 27.32 26.47 -26.89
CA VAL A 180 26.98 27.88 -26.71
C VAL A 180 27.26 28.68 -28.00
N TYR A 181 26.36 29.60 -28.33
CA TYR A 181 26.61 30.62 -29.32
C TYR A 181 27.33 31.81 -28.67
N THR A 182 28.38 32.31 -29.31
CA THR A 182 29.17 33.44 -28.83
C THR A 182 29.52 34.39 -29.98
N LYS A 183 29.92 35.60 -29.64
CA LYS A 183 30.53 36.55 -30.58
C LYS A 183 31.82 37.06 -29.95
N LEU A 184 32.89 37.13 -30.74
CA LEU A 184 34.17 37.69 -30.26
C LEU A 184 33.97 39.16 -29.85
N ASN A 185 33.25 39.94 -30.66
CA ASN A 185 32.88 41.34 -30.44
C ASN A 185 31.46 41.59 -31.00
N SER A 186 30.85 42.74 -30.72
CA SER A 186 29.49 43.08 -31.17
C SER A 186 29.26 43.01 -32.69
N THR A 187 30.32 43.20 -33.48
CA THR A 187 30.30 43.16 -34.95
C THR A 187 30.77 41.83 -35.53
N ALA A 188 31.28 40.92 -34.71
CA ALA A 188 31.76 39.62 -35.16
C ALA A 188 30.58 38.69 -35.51
N PRO A 189 30.74 37.78 -36.49
CA PRO A 189 29.72 36.79 -36.77
C PRO A 189 29.48 35.88 -35.57
N LEU A 190 28.27 35.34 -35.46
CA LEU A 190 27.91 34.35 -34.46
C LEU A 190 28.78 33.10 -34.66
N GLN A 191 29.45 32.65 -33.60
CA GLN A 191 30.24 31.44 -33.59
C GLN A 191 29.59 30.42 -32.67
N LEU A 192 29.64 29.16 -33.09
CA LEU A 192 29.23 28.02 -32.28
C LEU A 192 30.46 27.47 -31.58
N LEU A 193 30.46 27.48 -30.24
CA LEU A 193 31.44 26.77 -29.43
C LEU A 193 30.77 25.55 -28.81
N HIS A 194 31.50 24.44 -28.77
CA HIS A 194 31.07 23.22 -28.10
C HIS A 194 32.26 22.59 -27.39
N THR A 195 31.97 21.82 -26.35
CA THR A 195 33.01 21.11 -25.57
C THR A 195 32.40 19.88 -24.92
N ASN A 196 33.17 18.80 -24.85
CA ASN A 196 32.76 17.58 -24.15
C ASN A 196 32.44 17.88 -22.68
N VAL A 197 31.35 17.32 -22.17
CA VAL A 197 30.95 17.50 -20.76
C VAL A 197 32.02 16.95 -19.80
N LEU A 198 32.73 15.91 -20.23
CA LEU A 198 33.87 15.29 -19.53
C LEU A 198 35.18 15.57 -20.29
N ASP A 199 35.44 16.83 -20.64
CA ASP A 199 36.64 17.25 -21.37
C ASP A 199 37.95 16.86 -20.62
N PRO A 200 38.87 16.09 -21.23
CA PRO A 200 40.12 15.69 -20.59
C PRO A 200 41.06 16.86 -20.26
N SER A 201 40.87 18.01 -20.89
CA SER A 201 41.61 19.23 -20.58
C SER A 201 41.10 19.95 -19.32
N ASP A 202 39.93 19.55 -18.78
CA ASP A 202 39.29 20.18 -17.63
C ASP A 202 38.88 19.17 -16.52
N PRO A 203 39.82 18.38 -15.96
CA PRO A 203 39.50 17.26 -15.07
C PRO A 203 38.85 17.67 -13.75
N ASN A 204 39.07 18.89 -13.26
CA ASN A 204 38.40 19.37 -12.04
C ASN A 204 36.89 19.60 -12.25
N PHE A 205 36.41 19.67 -13.50
CA PHE A 205 34.99 19.78 -13.82
C PHE A 205 34.25 18.44 -13.77
N TYR A 206 34.95 17.30 -13.77
CA TYR A 206 34.34 15.97 -13.88
C TYR A 206 33.23 15.71 -12.86
N PHE A 207 33.36 16.19 -11.62
CA PHE A 207 32.29 16.08 -10.63
C PHE A 207 30.99 16.71 -11.13
N PHE A 208 31.05 17.96 -11.59
CA PHE A 208 29.88 18.66 -12.13
C PHE A 208 29.43 18.07 -13.46
N GLY A 209 30.34 17.67 -14.34
CA GLY A 209 30.01 16.93 -15.56
C GLY A 209 29.19 15.67 -15.27
N TRP A 210 29.57 14.90 -14.25
CA TRP A 210 28.80 13.74 -13.81
C TRP A 210 27.45 14.10 -13.19
N THR A 211 27.26 15.28 -12.58
CA THR A 211 25.91 15.68 -12.14
C THR A 211 24.94 15.79 -13.32
N TYR A 212 25.41 16.32 -14.45
CA TYR A 212 24.63 16.37 -15.70
C TYR A 212 24.44 14.99 -16.33
N MET A 213 25.47 14.14 -16.33
CA MET A 213 25.37 12.78 -16.89
C MET A 213 24.44 11.88 -16.07
N ILE A 214 24.39 12.05 -14.75
CA ILE A 214 23.48 11.27 -13.90
C ILE A 214 22.01 11.65 -14.11
N ASP A 215 21.72 12.91 -14.45
CA ASP A 215 20.38 13.28 -14.92
C ASP A 215 20.01 12.54 -16.21
N TRP A 216 20.97 12.32 -17.12
CA TRP A 216 20.76 11.50 -18.31
C TRP A 216 20.52 10.02 -17.97
N VAL A 217 21.28 9.46 -17.02
CA VAL A 217 21.05 8.09 -16.53
C VAL A 217 19.66 7.93 -15.90
N PHE A 218 19.17 8.93 -15.17
CA PHE A 218 17.83 8.92 -14.58
C PHE A 218 16.72 9.36 -15.53
N ASN A 219 17.05 9.63 -16.80
CA ASN A 219 16.10 10.09 -17.82
C ASN A 219 15.41 11.43 -17.45
N ASN A 220 16.10 12.26 -16.68
CA ASN A 220 15.73 13.66 -16.45
C ASN A 220 16.40 14.59 -17.48
N ARG A 221 17.39 14.09 -18.22
CA ARG A 221 17.96 14.72 -19.42
C ARG A 221 18.06 13.68 -20.53
N GLU A 222 18.14 14.17 -21.74
CA GLU A 222 18.29 13.37 -22.93
C GLU A 222 19.59 13.74 -23.64
N VAL A 223 20.14 12.81 -24.41
CA VAL A 223 21.29 13.06 -25.26
C VAL A 223 20.85 12.87 -26.70
N ILE A 224 21.14 13.87 -27.52
CA ILE A 224 20.62 13.95 -28.89
C ILE A 224 21.76 14.23 -29.84
N SER A 225 21.94 13.35 -30.82
CA SER A 225 22.92 13.50 -31.89
C SER A 225 22.28 14.18 -33.11
N PHE A 226 22.75 15.39 -33.42
CA PHE A 226 22.45 16.10 -34.66
C PHE A 226 23.47 15.67 -35.70
N GLN A 227 23.03 14.83 -36.63
CA GLN A 227 23.84 14.33 -37.73
C GLN A 227 23.57 15.17 -38.96
N GLY A 228 24.62 15.71 -39.57
CA GLY A 228 24.55 16.45 -40.81
C GLY A 228 25.76 16.15 -41.70
N ASP A 229 25.79 16.78 -42.85
CA ASP A 229 26.84 16.54 -43.86
C ASP A 229 28.25 16.90 -43.37
N ASN A 230 28.35 17.82 -42.41
CA ASN A 230 29.62 18.30 -41.84
C ASN A 230 29.91 17.74 -40.44
N GLY A 231 29.42 16.54 -40.14
CA GLY A 231 29.70 15.81 -38.91
C GLY A 231 28.51 15.71 -37.96
N ASN A 232 28.80 15.22 -36.75
CA ASN A 232 27.80 14.93 -35.73
C ASN A 232 28.03 15.84 -34.51
N LEU A 233 26.97 16.47 -34.04
CA LEU A 233 26.95 17.26 -32.80
C LEU A 233 26.05 16.57 -31.79
N THR A 234 26.63 15.94 -30.78
CA THR A 234 25.88 15.19 -29.75
C THR A 234 25.71 16.06 -28.51
N LEU A 235 24.50 16.56 -28.29
CA LEU A 235 24.21 17.54 -27.26
C LEU A 235 23.41 16.93 -26.11
N LEU A 236 23.73 17.38 -24.90
CA LEU A 236 22.91 17.16 -23.72
C LEU A 236 21.76 18.18 -23.66
N THR A 237 20.55 17.73 -23.34
CA THR A 237 19.39 18.60 -23.18
C THR A 237 19.28 19.22 -21.78
N ASP A 238 18.38 20.20 -21.65
CA ASP A 238 17.99 20.77 -20.36
C ASP A 238 17.25 19.74 -19.48
N TYR A 239 17.26 19.98 -18.17
CA TYR A 239 16.59 19.11 -17.20
C TYR A 239 15.08 19.15 -17.41
N GLN A 240 14.48 18.02 -17.73
CA GLN A 240 13.04 17.83 -17.82
C GLN A 240 12.46 17.61 -16.42
N ILE A 241 11.51 18.46 -16.04
CA ILE A 241 10.82 18.31 -14.75
C ILE A 241 9.88 17.11 -14.84
N PRO A 242 10.00 16.10 -13.96
CA PRO A 242 9.10 14.96 -13.97
C PRO A 242 7.64 15.39 -13.83
N LEU A 243 6.76 14.80 -14.63
CA LEU A 243 5.32 15.04 -14.50
C LEU A 243 4.81 14.45 -13.18
N ALA A 244 4.40 15.31 -12.26
CA ALA A 244 3.77 14.89 -11.01
C ALA A 244 2.31 14.46 -11.29
N GLN A 245 2.11 13.18 -11.58
CA GLN A 245 0.78 12.59 -11.72
C GLN A 245 0.35 11.94 -10.41
N GLN A 246 -0.68 12.48 -9.77
CA GLN A 246 -1.27 11.87 -8.58
C GLN A 246 -2.02 10.60 -8.96
N VAL A 247 -2.01 9.60 -8.07
CA VAL A 247 -2.82 8.39 -8.23
C VAL A 247 -4.29 8.78 -8.27
N GLN A 248 -5.03 8.27 -9.26
CA GLN A 248 -6.44 8.58 -9.40
C GLN A 248 -7.19 8.08 -8.15
N PRO A 249 -7.97 8.91 -7.44
CA PRO A 249 -8.63 8.49 -6.20
C PRO A 249 -9.58 7.29 -6.37
N ALA A 250 -10.11 7.09 -7.58
CA ALA A 250 -10.97 5.96 -7.92
C ALA A 250 -10.21 4.61 -7.92
N GLU A 251 -8.89 4.62 -8.17
CA GLU A 251 -8.04 3.42 -8.14
C GLU A 251 -7.65 3.04 -6.70
N ILE A 252 -7.84 3.95 -5.74
CA ILE A 252 -7.58 3.70 -4.33
C ILE A 252 -8.80 2.96 -3.74
N THR A 253 -8.65 1.66 -3.47
CA THR A 253 -9.69 0.76 -2.92
C THR A 253 -10.23 1.12 -1.53
N THR A 254 -9.86 2.28 -0.97
CA THR A 254 -10.32 2.80 0.32
C THR A 254 -11.84 2.85 0.44
N ASN A 255 -12.57 3.10 -0.64
CA ASN A 255 -14.02 3.14 -0.63
C ASN A 255 -14.62 1.77 -0.26
N PHE A 256 -14.12 0.67 -0.83
CA PHE A 256 -14.60 -0.67 -0.53
C PHE A 256 -14.34 -1.04 0.93
N VAL A 257 -13.13 -0.77 1.43
CA VAL A 257 -12.77 -1.01 2.84
C VAL A 257 -13.68 -0.23 3.81
N ARG A 258 -14.04 1.02 3.47
CA ARG A 258 -14.96 1.83 4.27
C ARG A 258 -16.36 1.22 4.32
N TYR A 259 -16.89 0.72 3.20
CA TYR A 259 -18.20 0.03 3.17
C TYR A 259 -18.18 -1.26 3.99
N CYS A 260 -17.15 -2.10 3.83
CA CYS A 260 -17.00 -3.32 4.63
C CYS A 260 -16.95 -2.99 6.14
N ARG A 261 -16.16 -1.98 6.53
CA ARG A 261 -16.07 -1.53 7.92
C ARG A 261 -17.42 -1.04 8.45
N ALA A 262 -18.16 -0.23 7.68
CA ALA A 262 -19.50 0.23 8.08
C ALA A 262 -20.47 -0.94 8.28
N GLY A 263 -20.42 -1.95 7.39
CA GLY A 263 -21.21 -3.18 7.53
C GLY A 263 -20.88 -3.94 8.83
N VAL A 264 -19.59 -4.17 9.11
CA VAL A 264 -19.15 -4.83 10.35
C VAL A 264 -19.61 -4.06 11.59
N LEU A 265 -19.49 -2.73 11.60
CA LEU A 265 -19.96 -1.87 12.70
C LEU A 265 -21.48 -1.97 12.89
N TYR A 266 -22.26 -1.97 11.80
CA TYR A 266 -23.70 -2.15 11.85
C TYR A 266 -24.08 -3.49 12.49
N VAL A 267 -23.43 -4.59 12.07
CA VAL A 267 -23.68 -5.91 12.69
C VAL A 267 -23.39 -5.87 14.18
N THR A 268 -22.22 -5.34 14.60
CA THR A 268 -21.88 -5.23 16.02
C THR A 268 -22.92 -4.43 16.80
N PHE A 269 -23.34 -3.28 16.27
CA PHE A 269 -24.35 -2.43 16.89
C PHE A 269 -25.69 -3.17 17.07
N MET A 270 -26.18 -3.82 16.02
CA MET A 270 -27.44 -4.57 16.08
C MET A 270 -27.37 -5.74 17.07
N MET A 271 -26.26 -6.47 17.10
CA MET A 271 -26.05 -7.56 18.07
C MET A 271 -26.01 -7.05 19.51
N LEU A 272 -25.41 -5.88 19.76
CA LEU A 272 -25.44 -5.23 21.07
C LEU A 272 -26.86 -4.81 21.45
N CYS A 273 -27.60 -4.15 20.55
CA CYS A 273 -29.00 -3.77 20.79
C CYS A 273 -29.87 -4.99 21.13
N LEU A 274 -29.74 -6.08 20.36
CA LEU A 274 -30.45 -7.32 20.63
C LEU A 274 -30.06 -7.89 22.00
N SER A 275 -28.77 -7.90 22.34
CA SER A 275 -28.29 -8.35 23.65
C SER A 275 -28.90 -7.54 24.80
N PHE A 276 -28.99 -6.21 24.67
CA PHE A 276 -29.67 -5.36 25.66
C PHE A 276 -31.15 -5.70 25.82
N VAL A 277 -31.86 -5.94 24.72
CA VAL A 277 -33.28 -6.36 24.75
C VAL A 277 -33.43 -7.71 25.47
N LEU A 278 -32.55 -8.66 25.20
CA LEU A 278 -32.56 -9.97 25.86
C LEU A 278 -32.33 -9.84 27.37
N VAL A 279 -31.31 -9.07 27.78
CA VAL A 279 -31.04 -8.83 29.21
C VAL A 279 -32.24 -8.16 29.88
N GLY A 280 -32.86 -7.18 29.21
CA GLY A 280 -34.10 -6.55 29.68
C GLY A 280 -35.21 -7.57 29.90
N TYR A 281 -35.45 -8.47 28.94
CA TYR A 281 -36.45 -9.52 29.11
C TYR A 281 -36.09 -10.52 30.22
N MET A 282 -34.82 -10.93 30.35
CA MET A 282 -34.38 -11.82 31.44
C MET A 282 -34.66 -11.22 32.83
N VAL A 283 -34.46 -9.91 32.99
CA VAL A 283 -34.76 -9.19 34.23
C VAL A 283 -36.27 -9.10 34.46
N VAL A 284 -37.04 -8.73 33.43
CA VAL A 284 -38.50 -8.57 33.53
C VAL A 284 -39.21 -9.90 33.82
N THR A 285 -38.72 -11.02 33.26
CA THR A 285 -39.27 -12.36 33.52
C THR A 285 -38.74 -12.97 34.81
N LYS A 286 -37.94 -12.25 35.61
CA LYS A 286 -37.35 -12.73 36.87
C LYS A 286 -36.54 -14.02 36.71
N GLY A 287 -35.86 -14.18 35.58
CA GLY A 287 -35.06 -15.38 35.28
C GLY A 287 -35.84 -16.56 34.68
N GLU A 288 -37.14 -16.44 34.43
CA GLU A 288 -37.96 -17.51 33.83
C GLU A 288 -37.79 -17.64 32.30
N PHE A 289 -36.57 -17.90 31.81
CA PHE A 289 -36.25 -18.09 30.39
C PHE A 289 -35.46 -19.38 30.15
N GLU A 290 -35.37 -19.84 28.89
CA GLU A 290 -34.56 -21.01 28.54
C GLU A 290 -33.11 -20.57 28.23
N GLY A 291 -32.19 -20.83 29.16
CA GLY A 291 -30.80 -20.35 29.07
C GLY A 291 -30.04 -20.90 27.86
N TYR A 292 -30.30 -22.16 27.46
CA TYR A 292 -29.66 -22.76 26.29
C TYR A 292 -29.98 -22.04 24.98
N ASN A 293 -31.18 -21.46 24.87
CA ASN A 293 -31.56 -20.68 23.70
C ASN A 293 -30.77 -19.37 23.61
N MET A 294 -30.33 -18.79 24.75
CA MET A 294 -29.59 -17.54 24.76
C MET A 294 -28.20 -17.67 24.11
N PHE A 295 -27.59 -18.86 24.19
CA PHE A 295 -26.34 -19.16 23.49
C PHE A 295 -26.51 -19.31 21.96
N LYS A 296 -27.72 -19.18 21.42
CA LYS A 296 -28.03 -19.18 19.98
C LYS A 296 -28.21 -17.77 19.41
N LEU A 297 -27.67 -16.77 20.11
CA LEU A 297 -27.73 -15.37 19.73
C LEU A 297 -27.14 -15.13 18.33
N ASP A 298 -26.03 -15.76 18.00
CA ASP A 298 -25.36 -15.70 16.70
C ASP A 298 -26.23 -16.31 15.58
N ARG A 299 -26.71 -17.53 15.77
CA ARG A 299 -27.36 -18.33 14.72
C ARG A 299 -28.83 -18.04 14.52
N VAL A 300 -29.53 -17.61 15.55
CA VAL A 300 -30.96 -17.28 15.45
C VAL A 300 -31.13 -15.77 15.48
N GLY A 301 -30.64 -15.13 16.53
CA GLY A 301 -30.75 -13.68 16.71
C GLY A 301 -30.11 -12.89 15.58
N GLY A 302 -28.83 -13.15 15.28
CA GLY A 302 -28.11 -12.45 14.22
C GLY A 302 -28.78 -12.61 12.86
N ILE A 303 -29.24 -13.81 12.53
CA ILE A 303 -29.87 -14.09 11.24
C ILE A 303 -31.21 -13.36 11.10
N VAL A 304 -32.02 -13.34 12.17
CA VAL A 304 -33.34 -12.70 12.15
C VAL A 304 -33.24 -11.17 12.15
N TRP A 305 -32.32 -10.59 12.93
CA TRP A 305 -32.24 -9.13 13.14
C TRP A 305 -31.29 -8.41 12.18
N VAL A 306 -30.24 -9.08 11.72
CA VAL A 306 -29.21 -8.49 10.85
C VAL A 306 -29.37 -8.99 9.42
N GLY A 307 -29.62 -10.29 9.26
CA GLY A 307 -29.77 -10.93 7.96
C GLY A 307 -28.48 -11.58 7.44
N ARG A 308 -28.67 -12.66 6.68
CA ARG A 308 -27.60 -13.50 6.12
C ARG A 308 -26.53 -12.72 5.32
N PRO A 309 -26.86 -11.75 4.43
CA PRO A 309 -25.85 -11.07 3.62
C PRO A 309 -24.84 -10.25 4.43
N LEU A 310 -25.29 -9.56 5.48
CA LEU A 310 -24.42 -8.74 6.32
C LEU A 310 -23.57 -9.58 7.27
N LEU A 311 -24.10 -10.71 7.75
CA LEU A 311 -23.30 -11.70 8.49
C LEU A 311 -22.27 -12.39 7.60
N LEU A 312 -22.61 -12.64 6.33
CA LEU A 312 -21.67 -13.15 5.34
C LEU A 312 -20.56 -12.12 5.05
N LEU A 313 -20.91 -10.84 4.87
CA LEU A 313 -19.94 -9.76 4.73
C LEU A 313 -18.96 -9.74 5.92
N ARG A 314 -19.50 -9.79 7.15
CA ARG A 314 -18.70 -9.80 8.38
C ARG A 314 -17.72 -10.99 8.41
N SER A 315 -18.19 -12.20 8.11
CA SER A 315 -17.33 -13.38 8.13
C SER A 315 -16.30 -13.40 7.00
N ILE A 316 -16.65 -12.93 5.80
CA ILE A 316 -15.70 -12.77 4.69
C ILE A 316 -14.61 -11.75 5.05
N THR A 317 -14.97 -10.64 5.70
CA THR A 317 -13.94 -9.67 6.14
C THR A 317 -12.98 -10.28 7.15
N ALA A 318 -13.46 -11.13 8.07
CA ALA A 318 -12.61 -11.85 9.00
C ALA A 318 -11.71 -12.88 8.30
N LEU A 319 -12.24 -13.63 7.33
CA LEU A 319 -11.47 -14.53 6.47
C LEU A 319 -10.35 -13.79 5.71
N CYS A 320 -10.66 -12.62 5.14
CA CYS A 320 -9.68 -11.78 4.48
C CYS A 320 -8.58 -11.33 5.46
N LEU A 321 -8.96 -10.86 6.65
CA LEU A 321 -8.00 -10.43 7.68
C LEU A 321 -7.09 -11.59 8.13
N LEU A 322 -7.64 -12.78 8.36
CA LEU A 322 -6.84 -13.96 8.73
C LEU A 322 -6.01 -14.54 7.57
N SER A 323 -6.29 -14.10 6.35
CA SER A 323 -5.55 -14.48 5.13
C SER A 323 -4.62 -13.37 4.65
N THR A 324 -4.43 -12.31 5.44
CA THR A 324 -3.60 -11.15 5.10
C THR A 324 -2.60 -10.86 6.23
N GLY A 325 -1.36 -10.52 5.87
CA GLY A 325 -0.33 -10.04 6.79
C GLY A 325 -0.43 -8.53 7.01
N GLU A 326 -0.10 -8.06 8.21
CA GLU A 326 -0.08 -6.63 8.54
C GLU A 326 1.27 -6.02 8.10
N LEU A 327 1.20 -4.94 7.31
CA LEU A 327 2.37 -4.18 6.88
C LEU A 327 2.25 -2.74 7.42
N GLY A 328 3.06 -2.43 8.43
CA GLY A 328 3.16 -1.09 8.99
C GLY A 328 4.11 -0.22 8.18
N LEU A 329 3.79 1.05 8.02
CA LEU A 329 4.75 2.06 7.58
C LEU A 329 5.31 2.75 8.82
N GLU A 330 6.57 2.46 9.13
CA GLU A 330 7.27 3.07 10.25
C GLU A 330 8.24 4.14 9.77
N TYR A 331 8.70 4.97 10.71
CA TYR A 331 9.62 6.06 10.46
C TYR A 331 10.72 6.07 11.52
N SER A 332 11.98 5.95 11.09
CA SER A 332 13.15 5.93 11.99
C SER A 332 13.53 7.31 12.55
N GLY A 333 12.82 8.37 12.16
CA GLY A 333 13.28 9.76 12.32
C GLY A 333 14.02 10.30 11.09
N TYR A 334 14.38 9.42 10.15
CA TYR A 334 15.15 9.77 8.96
C TYR A 334 14.55 9.15 7.69
N MET A 335 14.22 7.86 7.71
CA MET A 335 13.66 7.14 6.58
C MET A 335 12.36 6.44 6.95
N SER A 336 11.44 6.39 5.98
CA SER A 336 10.22 5.58 6.09
C SER A 336 10.48 4.19 5.52
N TYR A 337 10.07 3.16 6.24
CA TYR A 337 10.25 1.77 5.83
C TYR A 337 9.02 0.94 6.18
N PHE A 338 8.83 -0.15 5.44
CA PHE A 338 7.79 -1.10 5.75
C PHE A 338 8.29 -2.13 6.76
N THR A 339 7.49 -2.39 7.79
CA THR A 339 7.72 -3.45 8.77
C THR A 339 6.57 -4.44 8.72
N ALA A 340 6.90 -5.74 8.68
CA ALA A 340 5.91 -6.79 8.81
C ALA A 340 5.77 -7.13 10.29
N THR A 341 4.62 -6.77 10.88
CA THR A 341 4.35 -7.04 12.29
C THR A 341 3.52 -8.31 12.42
N PRO A 342 3.93 -9.30 13.22
CA PRO A 342 3.09 -10.47 13.46
C PRO A 342 1.78 -10.04 14.15
N PRO A 343 0.63 -10.62 13.75
CA PRO A 343 -0.64 -10.25 14.35
C PRO A 343 -0.66 -10.66 15.83
N GLU A 344 -1.16 -9.75 16.68
CA GLU A 344 -1.30 -10.03 18.10
C GLU A 344 -2.27 -11.21 18.33
N TRP A 345 -1.95 -12.09 19.28
CA TRP A 345 -2.69 -13.33 19.51
C TRP A 345 -4.20 -13.13 19.72
N TYR A 346 -4.60 -12.02 20.34
CA TYR A 346 -6.01 -11.70 20.62
C TYR A 346 -6.76 -11.28 19.34
N LYS A 347 -6.10 -10.63 18.38
CA LYS A 347 -6.67 -10.31 17.06
C LYS A 347 -6.89 -11.58 16.24
N VAL A 348 -5.95 -12.53 16.33
CA VAL A 348 -6.08 -13.85 15.68
C VAL A 348 -7.27 -14.62 16.27
N LEU A 349 -7.37 -14.68 17.60
CA LEU A 349 -8.48 -15.35 18.27
C LEU A 349 -9.83 -14.69 17.95
N LEU A 350 -9.89 -13.35 17.97
CA LEU A 350 -11.09 -12.60 17.60
C LEU A 350 -11.48 -12.87 16.14
N GLY A 351 -10.55 -12.77 15.19
CA GLY A 351 -10.81 -13.05 13.78
C GLY A 351 -11.29 -14.48 13.55
N ALA A 352 -10.74 -15.45 14.29
CA ALA A 352 -11.15 -16.84 14.22
C ALA A 352 -12.57 -17.05 14.77
N TRP A 353 -12.98 -16.26 15.77
CA TRP A 353 -14.36 -16.27 16.26
C TRP A 353 -15.32 -15.58 15.30
N GLU A 354 -14.89 -14.54 14.59
CA GLU A 354 -15.70 -13.86 13.57
C GLU A 354 -15.97 -14.73 12.34
N ILE A 355 -15.17 -15.77 12.12
CA ILE A 355 -15.44 -16.81 11.13
C ILE A 355 -16.70 -17.64 11.50
N ALA A 356 -17.08 -17.74 12.79
CA ALA A 356 -18.27 -18.50 13.22
C ALA A 356 -19.55 -18.04 12.52
N TRP A 357 -19.62 -16.76 12.13
CA TRP A 357 -20.72 -16.20 11.35
C TRP A 357 -20.85 -16.88 9.98
N PHE A 358 -19.74 -17.26 9.34
CA PHE A 358 -19.77 -18.00 8.08
C PHE A 358 -20.44 -19.36 8.27
N VAL A 359 -20.00 -20.12 9.27
CA VAL A 359 -20.56 -21.43 9.60
C VAL A 359 -22.05 -21.31 9.92
N SER A 360 -22.44 -20.29 10.68
CA SER A 360 -23.83 -20.02 11.05
C SER A 360 -24.71 -19.72 9.83
N VAL A 361 -24.24 -18.89 8.89
CA VAL A 361 -24.96 -18.59 7.64
C VAL A 361 -25.09 -19.83 6.77
N VAL A 362 -24.01 -20.61 6.63
CA VAL A 362 -24.01 -21.87 5.86
C VAL A 362 -24.99 -22.87 6.48
N ASP A 363 -24.88 -23.13 7.79
CA ASP A 363 -25.77 -24.03 8.53
C ASP A 363 -27.25 -23.61 8.33
N ASP A 364 -27.55 -22.33 8.44
CA ASP A 364 -28.91 -21.79 8.30
C ASP A 364 -29.46 -21.83 6.87
N VAL A 365 -28.60 -21.80 5.84
CA VAL A 365 -29.02 -22.09 4.44
C VAL A 365 -29.33 -23.57 4.30
N PHE A 366 -28.52 -24.44 4.89
CA PHE A 366 -28.70 -25.89 4.83
C PHE A 366 -29.74 -26.43 5.81
N LEU A 367 -30.32 -25.61 6.69
CA LEU A 367 -31.37 -26.02 7.65
C LEU A 367 -32.59 -26.66 6.98
N VAL A 368 -32.90 -26.30 5.73
CA VAL A 368 -33.95 -26.96 4.93
C VAL A 368 -33.71 -28.46 4.78
N VAL A 369 -32.43 -28.88 4.74
CA VAL A 369 -31.99 -30.26 4.57
C VAL A 369 -31.56 -30.89 5.90
N THR A 370 -30.82 -30.17 6.75
CA THR A 370 -30.25 -30.71 8.00
C THR A 370 -31.28 -30.78 9.12
N GLN A 371 -32.21 -29.83 9.19
CA GLN A 371 -33.35 -29.81 10.11
C GLN A 371 -32.93 -30.18 11.54
N GLU A 372 -33.54 -31.17 12.18
CA GLU A 372 -33.28 -31.57 13.57
C GLU A 372 -31.84 -32.00 13.84
N TYR A 373 -31.10 -32.49 12.85
CA TYR A 373 -29.69 -32.85 13.05
C TYR A 373 -28.85 -31.62 13.41
N ALA A 374 -29.22 -30.43 12.94
CA ALA A 374 -28.51 -29.18 13.23
C ALA A 374 -28.56 -28.80 14.72
N SER A 375 -29.54 -29.29 15.48
CA SER A 375 -29.57 -29.08 16.94
C SER A 375 -28.38 -29.72 17.66
N VAL A 376 -27.88 -30.84 17.13
CA VAL A 376 -26.87 -31.70 17.76
C VAL A 376 -25.46 -31.26 17.38
N TYR A 377 -25.19 -31.11 16.07
CA TYR A 377 -23.82 -30.92 15.59
C TYR A 377 -23.37 -29.46 15.54
N ALA A 378 -24.31 -28.52 15.43
CA ALA A 378 -23.96 -27.21 14.91
C ALA A 378 -23.09 -26.41 15.92
N ASN A 379 -23.40 -26.45 17.21
CA ASN A 379 -22.57 -25.84 18.27
C ASN A 379 -21.14 -26.44 18.35
N PRO A 380 -20.97 -27.77 18.54
CA PRO A 380 -19.64 -28.35 18.61
C PRO A 380 -18.84 -28.15 17.32
N ASN A 381 -19.49 -28.19 16.14
CA ASN A 381 -18.84 -27.92 14.86
C ASN A 381 -18.27 -26.50 14.78
N SER A 382 -19.03 -25.47 15.16
CA SER A 382 -18.51 -24.10 15.11
C SER A 382 -17.37 -23.88 16.11
N PHE A 383 -17.46 -24.47 17.31
CA PHE A 383 -16.36 -24.39 18.27
C PHE A 383 -15.08 -25.06 17.72
N LEU A 384 -15.22 -26.25 17.12
CA LEU A 384 -14.14 -26.96 16.46
C LEU A 384 -13.52 -26.12 15.32
N VAL A 385 -14.35 -25.60 14.42
CA VAL A 385 -13.90 -24.79 13.28
C VAL A 385 -13.17 -23.53 13.73
N CYS A 386 -13.71 -22.79 14.72
CA CYS A 386 -13.07 -21.57 15.22
C CYS A 386 -11.74 -21.89 15.90
N THR A 387 -11.68 -22.98 16.67
CA THR A 387 -10.45 -23.44 17.32
C THR A 387 -9.39 -23.83 16.29
N LEU A 388 -9.75 -24.59 15.26
CA LEU A 388 -8.85 -24.95 14.18
C LEU A 388 -8.38 -23.73 13.39
N ALA A 389 -9.27 -22.78 13.09
CA ALA A 389 -8.92 -21.54 12.41
C ALA A 389 -7.93 -20.69 13.24
N ALA A 390 -8.14 -20.61 14.56
CA ALA A 390 -7.22 -19.92 15.48
C ALA A 390 -5.86 -20.62 15.54
N LEU A 391 -5.83 -21.95 15.62
CA LEU A 391 -4.59 -22.75 15.64
C LEU A 391 -3.80 -22.59 14.34
N VAL A 392 -4.43 -22.81 13.19
CA VAL A 392 -3.80 -22.63 11.88
C VAL A 392 -3.27 -21.20 11.76
N SER A 393 -4.06 -20.22 12.21
CA SER A 393 -3.67 -18.82 12.06
C SER A 393 -2.58 -18.34 13.01
N GLY A 394 -2.50 -18.94 14.20
CA GLY A 394 -1.46 -18.64 15.19
C GLY A 394 -0.15 -19.39 14.94
N ILE A 395 -0.20 -20.65 14.49
CA ILE A 395 0.99 -21.48 14.24
C ILE A 395 1.72 -21.05 12.97
N ALA A 396 0.96 -20.73 11.92
CA ALA A 396 1.50 -20.26 10.66
C ALA A 396 0.87 -18.90 10.34
N PRO A 397 1.44 -17.75 10.75
CA PRO A 397 0.96 -16.44 10.35
C PRO A 397 1.21 -16.16 8.86
N VAL A 398 0.53 -15.18 8.28
CA VAL A 398 0.73 -14.80 6.87
C VAL A 398 1.99 -13.96 6.76
N GLU A 399 2.96 -14.43 5.99
CA GLU A 399 4.16 -13.65 5.65
C GLU A 399 3.88 -12.68 4.51
N VAL A 400 4.25 -11.42 4.71
CA VAL A 400 4.21 -10.40 3.65
C VAL A 400 5.44 -10.59 2.77
N THR A 401 5.23 -10.74 1.47
CA THR A 401 6.33 -10.87 0.51
C THR A 401 6.29 -9.71 -0.48
N GLY A 402 7.46 -9.23 -0.89
CA GLY A 402 7.59 -8.15 -1.84
C GLY A 402 8.52 -8.56 -2.97
N LEU A 403 8.10 -8.33 -4.21
CA LEU A 403 8.95 -8.49 -5.38
C LEU A 403 9.17 -7.11 -6.00
N VAL A 404 10.42 -6.65 -6.04
CA VAL A 404 10.79 -5.40 -6.72
C VAL A 404 11.41 -5.78 -8.05
N ASN A 405 10.67 -5.56 -9.13
CA ASN A 405 11.14 -5.79 -10.49
C ASN A 405 10.51 -4.72 -11.37
N LYS A 406 11.29 -3.67 -11.69
CA LYS A 406 10.79 -2.56 -12.49
C LYS A 406 10.76 -2.94 -13.97
N GLN A 407 9.56 -3.13 -14.49
CA GLN A 407 9.32 -3.35 -15.92
C GLN A 407 8.40 -2.25 -16.45
N CYS A 408 8.82 -1.59 -17.52
CA CYS A 408 8.03 -0.57 -18.19
C CYS A 408 7.77 -1.02 -19.63
N SER A 409 6.53 -0.96 -20.06
CA SER A 409 6.14 -1.15 -21.46
C SER A 409 5.42 0.08 -21.98
N ILE A 410 5.73 0.44 -23.22
CA ILE A 410 5.01 1.49 -23.94
C ILE A 410 3.74 0.84 -24.48
N VAL A 411 2.59 1.12 -23.86
CA VAL A 411 1.29 0.60 -24.30
C VAL A 411 0.79 1.41 -25.50
N GLN A 412 0.98 2.73 -25.43
CA GLN A 412 0.68 3.64 -26.52
C GLN A 412 1.80 4.67 -26.61
N VAL A 413 2.51 4.67 -27.75
CA VAL A 413 3.57 5.65 -28.05
C VAL A 413 3.00 7.05 -27.85
N ASP A 414 3.74 7.92 -27.17
CA ASP A 414 3.40 9.30 -26.80
C ASP A 414 2.26 9.52 -25.78
N PHE A 415 1.49 8.49 -25.41
CA PHE A 415 0.33 8.66 -24.51
C PHE A 415 0.42 7.87 -23.20
N GLN A 416 1.00 6.66 -23.23
CA GLN A 416 0.95 5.78 -22.06
C GLN A 416 2.15 4.84 -21.99
N VAL A 417 2.90 4.98 -20.90
CA VAL A 417 3.87 3.99 -20.43
C VAL A 417 3.32 3.37 -19.15
N VAL A 418 3.21 2.04 -19.13
CA VAL A 418 2.80 1.32 -17.93
C VAL A 418 4.05 0.71 -17.30
N CYS A 419 4.39 1.17 -16.10
CA CYS A 419 5.50 0.66 -15.32
C CYS A 419 4.99 -0.11 -14.10
N THR A 420 5.33 -1.38 -14.00
CA THR A 420 5.23 -2.16 -12.77
C THR A 420 6.57 -2.09 -12.05
N SER A 421 6.66 -1.38 -10.92
CA SER A 421 7.93 -1.22 -10.19
C SER A 421 8.17 -2.31 -9.16
N GLY A 422 7.13 -2.66 -8.41
CA GLY A 422 7.19 -3.69 -7.40
C GLY A 422 5.78 -4.08 -6.97
N THR A 423 5.63 -5.33 -6.58
CA THR A 423 4.37 -5.90 -6.12
C THR A 423 4.55 -6.37 -4.69
N ILE A 424 3.71 -5.86 -3.79
CA ILE A 424 3.67 -6.29 -2.39
C ILE A 424 2.49 -7.24 -2.24
N PHE A 425 2.78 -8.49 -1.91
CA PHE A 425 1.79 -9.51 -1.62
C PHE A 425 1.54 -9.54 -0.12
N ILE A 426 0.44 -8.90 0.30
CA ILE A 426 -0.02 -8.94 1.69
C ILE A 426 -0.98 -10.11 1.96
N GLY A 427 -1.68 -10.59 0.94
CA GLY A 427 -2.76 -11.58 1.08
C GLY A 427 -2.44 -12.91 0.38
N GLN A 428 -2.90 -14.02 0.97
CA GLN A 428 -2.73 -15.37 0.45
C GLN A 428 -4.08 -16.02 0.10
N ILE A 429 -4.39 -16.12 -1.19
CA ILE A 429 -5.64 -16.76 -1.67
C ILE A 429 -5.69 -18.25 -1.28
N GLN A 430 -4.55 -18.94 -1.29
CA GLN A 430 -4.47 -20.35 -0.88
C GLN A 430 -4.95 -20.56 0.56
N ARG A 431 -4.58 -19.64 1.47
CA ARG A 431 -5.01 -19.67 2.86
C ARG A 431 -6.49 -19.35 3.02
N PHE A 432 -6.99 -18.38 2.27
CA PHE A 432 -8.42 -18.08 2.22
C PHE A 432 -9.24 -19.31 1.81
N ALA A 433 -8.80 -20.00 0.74
CA ALA A 433 -9.43 -21.23 0.28
C ALA A 433 -9.28 -22.38 1.29
N LEU A 434 -8.12 -22.52 1.95
CA LEU A 434 -7.88 -23.50 3.00
C LEU A 434 -8.85 -23.34 4.16
N LEU A 435 -9.04 -22.11 4.65
CA LEU A 435 -9.97 -21.83 5.75
C LEU A 435 -11.41 -22.19 5.36
N ILE A 436 -11.87 -21.80 4.17
CA ILE A 436 -13.21 -22.18 3.67
C ILE A 436 -13.33 -23.71 3.51
N GLY A 437 -12.32 -24.36 2.94
CA GLY A 437 -12.27 -25.81 2.77
C GLY A 437 -12.35 -26.55 4.11
N MET A 438 -11.60 -26.08 5.12
CA MET A 438 -11.65 -26.61 6.48
C MET A 438 -13.05 -26.49 7.09
N MET A 439 -13.72 -25.34 6.93
CA MET A 439 -15.08 -25.14 7.44
C MET A 439 -16.08 -26.11 6.81
N THR A 440 -16.00 -26.30 5.49
CA THR A 440 -16.93 -27.18 4.76
C THR A 440 -16.67 -28.66 5.11
N ILE A 441 -15.41 -29.08 5.22
CA ILE A 441 -15.02 -30.43 5.64
C ILE A 441 -15.47 -30.71 7.08
N CYS A 442 -15.19 -29.82 8.04
CA CYS A 442 -15.62 -30.00 9.42
C CYS A 442 -17.16 -30.10 9.54
N SER A 443 -17.89 -29.26 8.80
CA SER A 443 -19.35 -29.26 8.82
C SER A 443 -19.94 -30.55 8.21
N THR A 444 -19.38 -31.03 7.11
CA THR A 444 -19.83 -32.28 6.47
C THR A 444 -19.53 -33.51 7.33
N ILE A 445 -18.33 -33.60 7.92
CA ILE A 445 -17.97 -34.67 8.86
C ILE A 445 -18.89 -34.65 10.08
N SER A 446 -19.11 -33.47 10.66
CA SER A 446 -19.99 -33.31 11.83
C SER A 446 -21.42 -33.75 11.53
N LEU A 447 -21.95 -33.41 10.35
CA LEU A 447 -23.25 -33.87 9.90
C LEU A 447 -23.29 -35.39 9.69
N ALA A 448 -22.26 -35.97 9.07
CA ALA A 448 -22.17 -37.42 8.84
C ALA A 448 -22.14 -38.21 10.15
N ILE A 449 -21.28 -37.81 11.10
CA ILE A 449 -21.19 -38.39 12.45
C ILE A 449 -22.55 -38.30 13.14
N THR A 450 -23.21 -37.15 13.04
CA THR A 450 -24.52 -36.94 13.69
C THR A 450 -25.61 -37.79 13.08
N ARG A 451 -25.63 -37.99 11.76
CA ARG A 451 -26.56 -38.90 11.10
C ARG A 451 -26.34 -40.35 11.54
N LEU A 452 -25.08 -40.77 11.68
CA LEU A 452 -24.74 -42.11 12.16
C LEU A 452 -25.11 -42.30 13.64
N TYR A 453 -24.89 -41.29 14.47
CA TYR A 453 -25.14 -41.34 15.91
C TYR A 453 -26.64 -41.26 16.25
N VAL A 454 -27.37 -40.33 15.64
CA VAL A 454 -28.81 -40.10 15.90
C VAL A 454 -29.68 -41.12 15.14
N GLY A 455 -29.21 -41.62 14.00
CA GLY A 455 -29.94 -42.59 13.18
C GLY A 455 -31.23 -42.00 12.61
N LYS A 456 -32.38 -42.35 13.21
CA LYS A 456 -33.69 -41.85 12.75
C LYS A 456 -33.92 -40.43 13.27
N LYS A 457 -34.17 -39.52 12.33
CA LYS A 457 -34.46 -38.11 12.60
C LYS A 457 -35.54 -37.93 13.69
N PRO A 458 -35.24 -37.24 14.80
CA PRO A 458 -36.23 -36.94 15.83
C PRO A 458 -37.28 -35.97 15.27
N LYS A 459 -38.50 -36.00 15.83
CA LYS A 459 -39.56 -35.07 15.45
C LYS A 459 -39.46 -33.79 16.28
N THR A 460 -39.44 -32.63 15.62
CA THR A 460 -39.55 -31.34 16.32
C THR A 460 -40.97 -31.16 16.88
N PRO A 461 -41.13 -30.88 18.18
CA PRO A 461 -42.45 -30.75 18.79
C PRO A 461 -43.09 -29.37 18.59
N ALA A 462 -42.36 -28.40 18.03
CA ALA A 462 -42.87 -27.07 17.71
C ALA A 462 -43.25 -26.93 16.23
N THR A 463 -44.52 -26.63 16.01
CA THR A 463 -45.18 -26.59 14.69
C THR A 463 -45.52 -25.18 14.22
N SER A 464 -45.58 -24.20 15.14
CA SER A 464 -46.00 -22.83 14.84
C SER A 464 -45.19 -22.15 13.72
N LEU A 465 -45.91 -21.49 12.81
CA LEU A 465 -45.37 -20.73 11.67
C LEU A 465 -44.68 -19.41 12.07
N LEU A 466 -44.88 -18.95 13.30
CA LEU A 466 -44.24 -17.74 13.84
C LEU A 466 -42.76 -17.98 14.22
N LEU A 467 -42.32 -19.23 14.29
CA LEU A 467 -40.92 -19.58 14.50
C LEU A 467 -40.13 -19.46 13.20
N SER A 468 -39.01 -18.74 13.27
CA SER A 468 -37.97 -18.82 12.25
C SER A 468 -37.44 -20.26 12.15
N ILE A 469 -36.93 -20.64 10.98
CA ILE A 469 -36.39 -21.99 10.77
C ILE A 469 -35.24 -22.31 11.75
N GLY A 470 -34.41 -21.30 12.06
CA GLY A 470 -33.36 -21.39 13.08
C GLY A 470 -33.92 -21.64 14.48
N ALA A 471 -34.94 -20.89 14.89
CA ALA A 471 -35.60 -21.12 16.19
C ALA A 471 -36.22 -22.53 16.27
N LYS A 472 -36.93 -22.96 15.21
CA LYS A 472 -37.58 -24.27 15.15
C LYS A 472 -36.61 -25.43 15.35
N TYR A 473 -35.41 -25.37 14.77
CA TYR A 473 -34.46 -26.49 14.84
C TYR A 473 -33.34 -26.31 15.87
N HIS A 474 -32.98 -25.09 16.29
CA HIS A 474 -31.90 -24.88 17.27
C HIS A 474 -32.37 -24.63 18.70
N PHE A 475 -33.64 -24.25 18.92
CA PHE A 475 -34.13 -24.04 20.28
C PHE A 475 -34.42 -25.35 21.01
N THR A 476 -34.27 -25.30 22.33
CA THR A 476 -34.74 -26.33 23.24
C THR A 476 -36.22 -26.08 23.53
N HIS A 477 -37.09 -26.99 23.08
CA HIS A 477 -38.55 -26.84 23.17
C HIS A 477 -39.19 -27.60 24.34
N GLY A 478 -38.54 -28.66 24.83
CA GLY A 478 -39.18 -29.72 25.61
C GLY A 478 -39.92 -29.27 26.88
N ASN A 479 -39.35 -28.32 27.64
CA ASN A 479 -39.93 -27.90 28.92
C ASN A 479 -41.00 -26.80 28.80
N ARG A 480 -41.40 -26.44 27.58
CA ARG A 480 -42.19 -25.23 27.29
C ARG A 480 -43.49 -25.53 26.53
N ILE A 481 -43.80 -26.79 26.27
CA ILE A 481 -45.05 -27.21 25.65
C ILE A 481 -45.96 -27.74 26.74
N ILE A 482 -47.11 -27.08 26.94
CA ILE A 482 -48.09 -27.42 27.98
C ILE A 482 -49.44 -27.57 27.28
N GLU A 483 -50.07 -28.73 27.43
CA GLU A 483 -51.38 -29.05 26.81
C GLU A 483 -51.41 -28.83 25.29
N GLY A 484 -50.28 -29.09 24.61
CA GLY A 484 -50.14 -28.91 23.15
C GLY A 484 -49.83 -27.48 22.70
N VAL A 485 -49.84 -26.49 23.60
CA VAL A 485 -49.49 -25.10 23.28
C VAL A 485 -48.02 -24.82 23.60
N TYR A 486 -47.29 -24.23 22.65
CA TYR A 486 -45.90 -23.86 22.86
C TYR A 486 -45.79 -22.46 23.50
N TYR A 487 -45.33 -22.40 24.75
CA TYR A 487 -45.13 -21.16 25.49
C TYR A 487 -43.70 -20.66 25.32
N LEU A 488 -43.47 -19.80 24.32
CA LEU A 488 -42.16 -19.24 24.03
C LEU A 488 -41.83 -18.13 25.04
N ASP A 489 -40.73 -18.29 25.79
CA ASP A 489 -40.31 -17.25 26.73
C ASP A 489 -39.93 -15.95 26.01
N ARG A 490 -40.09 -14.81 26.68
CA ARG A 490 -39.94 -13.49 26.03
C ARG A 490 -38.53 -13.23 25.49
N ALA A 491 -37.49 -13.81 26.10
CA ALA A 491 -36.13 -13.67 25.60
C ALA A 491 -35.92 -14.52 24.34
N SER A 492 -36.36 -15.78 24.34
CA SER A 492 -36.36 -16.64 23.14
C SER A 492 -37.26 -16.08 22.03
N ALA A 493 -38.37 -15.42 22.39
CA ALA A 493 -39.23 -14.70 21.46
C ALA A 493 -38.47 -13.57 20.78
N ALA A 494 -37.71 -12.76 21.54
CA ALA A 494 -36.90 -11.69 20.97
C ALA A 494 -35.79 -12.22 20.05
N LEU A 495 -35.11 -13.31 20.41
CA LEU A 495 -34.16 -14.00 19.51
C LEU A 495 -34.83 -14.46 18.21
N ASN A 496 -36.06 -14.97 18.30
CA ASN A 496 -36.87 -15.37 17.15
C ASN A 496 -37.45 -14.17 16.36
N GLY A 497 -37.20 -12.92 16.78
CA GLY A 497 -37.73 -11.73 16.12
C GLY A 497 -39.17 -11.39 16.50
N ILE A 498 -39.60 -11.72 17.71
CA ILE A 498 -40.89 -11.34 18.26
C ILE A 498 -40.65 -10.51 19.53
N LEU A 499 -40.93 -9.21 19.45
CA LEU A 499 -40.89 -8.32 20.61
C LEU A 499 -42.23 -8.37 21.32
N THR A 500 -42.21 -8.54 22.63
CA THR A 500 -43.42 -8.74 23.43
C THR A 500 -43.58 -7.65 24.48
N LEU A 501 -44.74 -7.00 24.51
CA LEU A 501 -45.12 -6.05 25.53
C LEU A 501 -46.36 -6.57 26.25
N ARG A 502 -46.27 -6.68 27.58
CA ARG A 502 -47.37 -7.18 28.40
C ARG A 502 -48.11 -6.02 29.08
N GLY A 503 -49.41 -5.92 28.83
CA GLY A 503 -50.35 -5.07 29.54
C GLY A 503 -51.04 -5.81 30.70
N LYS A 504 -52.08 -5.20 31.29
CA LYS A 504 -52.83 -5.83 32.41
C LYS A 504 -53.69 -7.03 31.98
N SER A 505 -54.17 -7.03 30.75
CA SER A 505 -55.16 -8.02 30.25
C SER A 505 -54.82 -8.57 28.87
N TYR A 506 -53.76 -8.09 28.23
CA TYR A 506 -53.36 -8.47 26.88
C TYR A 506 -51.84 -8.45 26.73
N MET A 507 -51.33 -9.26 25.82
CA MET A 507 -49.94 -9.29 25.41
C MET A 507 -49.86 -8.93 23.92
N VAL A 508 -49.10 -7.88 23.61
CA VAL A 508 -48.84 -7.45 22.24
C VAL A 508 -47.50 -8.06 21.80
N ALA A 509 -47.49 -8.74 20.67
CA ALA A 509 -46.30 -9.34 20.07
C ALA A 509 -46.07 -8.76 18.67
N LEU A 510 -45.00 -7.98 18.50
CA LEU A 510 -44.56 -7.47 17.22
C LEU A 510 -43.58 -8.47 16.60
N ASP A 511 -43.99 -9.14 15.52
CA ASP A 511 -43.10 -9.97 14.72
C ASP A 511 -42.38 -9.10 13.69
N VAL A 512 -41.08 -8.90 13.88
CA VAL A 512 -40.25 -8.07 12.98
C VAL A 512 -39.98 -8.75 11.63
N LYS A 513 -40.17 -10.07 11.54
CA LYS A 513 -40.03 -10.83 10.29
C LYS A 513 -41.21 -10.55 9.37
N LEU A 514 -42.41 -10.47 9.95
CA LEU A 514 -43.66 -10.21 9.22
C LEU A 514 -44.06 -8.72 9.21
N TRP A 515 -43.39 -7.87 10.02
CA TRP A 515 -43.79 -6.50 10.29
C TRP A 515 -45.26 -6.38 10.73
N ARG A 516 -45.71 -7.32 11.58
CA ARG A 516 -47.10 -7.39 12.08
C ARG A 516 -47.14 -7.50 13.59
N ALA A 517 -48.12 -6.81 14.19
CA ALA A 517 -48.43 -6.92 15.60
C ALA A 517 -49.61 -7.89 15.82
N PHE A 518 -49.45 -8.82 16.75
CA PHE A 518 -50.47 -9.75 17.21
C PHE A 518 -50.85 -9.40 18.64
N VAL A 519 -52.13 -9.51 18.98
CA VAL A 519 -52.62 -9.27 20.33
C VAL A 519 -53.26 -10.54 20.84
N THR A 520 -52.74 -11.08 21.93
CA THR A 520 -53.32 -12.23 22.60
C THR A 520 -53.85 -11.82 23.97
N PRO A 521 -55.05 -12.26 24.37
CA PRO A 521 -55.53 -12.05 25.73
C PRO A 521 -54.58 -12.74 26.71
N ASP A 522 -54.29 -12.09 27.84
CA ASP A 522 -53.45 -12.65 28.90
C ASP A 522 -54.26 -13.72 29.64
N HIS A 523 -54.26 -14.94 29.12
CA HIS A 523 -54.80 -16.10 29.84
C HIS A 523 -53.94 -16.28 31.07
N GLY A 524 -54.46 -15.86 32.24
CA GLY A 524 -53.77 -15.86 33.52
C GLY A 524 -53.21 -17.24 33.85
N GLY A 525 -52.00 -17.52 33.37
CA GLY A 525 -51.41 -18.85 33.45
C GLY A 525 -51.25 -19.29 34.90
N ASN A 526 -51.56 -20.54 35.18
CA ASN A 526 -51.47 -21.14 36.52
C ASN A 526 -50.05 -21.11 37.11
N THR A 527 -49.02 -20.83 36.30
CA THR A 527 -47.60 -20.78 36.73
C THR A 527 -46.91 -19.50 36.26
N LEU A 528 -45.86 -19.07 36.97
CA LEU A 528 -45.04 -17.92 36.57
C LEU A 528 -44.49 -18.08 35.13
N LYS A 529 -44.17 -19.33 34.77
CA LYS A 529 -43.61 -19.75 33.48
C LYS A 529 -44.57 -19.51 32.31
N THR A 530 -45.82 -19.96 32.42
CA THR A 530 -46.84 -19.70 31.37
C THR A 530 -47.21 -18.22 31.34
N ARG A 531 -47.29 -17.59 32.51
CA ARG A 531 -47.64 -16.18 32.66
C ARG A 531 -46.61 -15.21 32.07
N GLN A 532 -45.34 -15.61 31.95
CA GLN A 532 -44.24 -14.81 31.39
C GLN A 532 -43.84 -15.24 29.97
N SER A 533 -44.63 -16.08 29.31
CA SER A 533 -44.33 -16.60 27.97
C SER A 533 -45.40 -16.17 26.97
N TYR A 534 -45.01 -16.03 25.70
CA TYR A 534 -45.93 -15.79 24.60
C TYR A 534 -46.48 -17.13 24.07
N PRO A 535 -47.80 -17.36 24.13
CA PRO A 535 -48.38 -18.59 23.60
C PRO A 535 -48.34 -18.56 22.07
N LEU A 536 -47.73 -19.59 21.48
CA LEU A 536 -47.74 -19.83 20.06
C LEU A 536 -48.81 -20.89 19.76
N PRO A 537 -49.96 -20.50 19.19
CA PRO A 537 -50.90 -21.47 18.66
C PRO A 537 -50.29 -22.15 17.42
N ASP A 538 -50.73 -23.38 17.18
CA ASP A 538 -50.39 -24.15 15.99
C ASP A 538 -50.97 -23.55 14.71
#